data_AF-A0A4U3MFS3-F1
#
_entry.id   AF-A0A4U3MFS3-F1
#
_cell.length_a   1.000
_cell.length_b   1.000
_cell.length_c   1.000
_cell.angle_alpha   90.00
_cell.angle_beta   90.00
_cell.angle_gamma   90.00
#
_symmetry.space_group_name_H-M   'P 1'
#
loop_
_entity.id
_entity.type
_entity.pdbx_description
1 polymer ?
#
loop_
_entity_poly.entity_id
_entity_poly.type
_entity_poly.pdbx_seq_one_letter_code
_entity_poly.pdbx_strand_id
1 'polypeptide(L)'
;MVTTSTTRPVRQPDLQEIRDHHAYLIRFADQPSVRPFVSALLTLPHGSAFAGVLIAVPDLCDEIERLHETLTALRLDHHNLIAAARATLAADHDGEPDPLYYVRDELSAQRGEAP
;
A
#
# COMPACT_ATOMS: atom_id res chain seq x y z
N MET A 1 -43.74 -11.30 -4.35
CA MET A 1 -42.90 -10.71 -5.42
C MET A 1 -41.64 -10.19 -4.76
N VAL A 2 -40.57 -11.00 -4.75
CA VAL A 2 -39.30 -10.68 -4.10
C VAL A 2 -38.37 -10.14 -5.19
N THR A 3 -38.10 -8.84 -5.17
CA THR A 3 -37.08 -8.23 -6.03
C THR A 3 -35.72 -8.48 -5.39
N THR A 4 -35.00 -9.50 -5.88
CA THR A 4 -33.58 -9.68 -5.57
C THR A 4 -32.78 -8.65 -6.38
N SER A 5 -32.47 -7.51 -5.78
CA SER A 5 -31.50 -6.56 -6.33
C SER A 5 -30.11 -7.19 -6.29
N THR A 6 -29.66 -7.71 -7.43
CA THR A 6 -28.27 -8.14 -7.63
C THR A 6 -27.38 -6.90 -7.67
N THR A 7 -26.77 -6.56 -6.54
CA THR A 7 -25.72 -5.53 -6.47
C THR A 7 -24.51 -6.05 -7.26
N ARG A 8 -24.29 -5.52 -8.46
CA ARG A 8 -23.11 -5.81 -9.28
C ARG A 8 -21.87 -5.35 -8.49
N PRO A 9 -20.82 -6.18 -8.33
CA PRO A 9 -19.62 -5.78 -7.61
C PRO A 9 -18.98 -4.59 -8.34
N VAL A 10 -18.81 -3.47 -7.63
CA VAL A 10 -18.10 -2.30 -8.13
C VAL A 10 -16.62 -2.68 -8.21
N ARG A 11 -16.05 -2.68 -9.43
CA ARG A 11 -14.61 -2.82 -9.63
C ARG A 11 -13.93 -1.67 -8.90
N GLN A 12 -13.06 -1.98 -7.95
CA GLN A 12 -12.21 -0.97 -7.31
C GLN A 12 -11.05 -0.67 -8.26
N PRO A 13 -10.84 0.60 -8.66
CA PRO A 13 -9.69 0.97 -9.47
C PRO A 13 -8.40 0.72 -8.67
N ASP A 14 -7.35 0.25 -9.35
CA ASP A 14 -6.04 0.15 -8.73
C ASP A 14 -5.38 1.55 -8.57
N LEU A 15 -4.30 1.62 -7.80
CA LEU A 15 -3.62 2.90 -7.54
C LEU A 15 -3.05 3.52 -8.81
N GLN A 16 -2.63 2.71 -9.79
CA GLN A 16 -2.11 3.22 -11.06
C GLN A 16 -3.22 3.87 -11.88
N GLU A 17 -4.39 3.24 -11.94
CA GLU A 17 -5.59 3.79 -12.58
C GLU A 17 -6.01 5.12 -11.92
N ILE A 18 -5.91 5.23 -10.58
CA ILE A 18 -6.16 6.48 -9.85
C ILE A 18 -5.14 7.56 -10.23
N ARG A 19 -3.86 7.22 -10.29
CA ARG A 19 -2.79 8.15 -10.70
C ARG A 19 -2.99 8.63 -12.14
N ASP A 20 -3.37 7.74 -13.04
CA ASP A 20 -3.63 8.05 -14.45
C ASP A 20 -4.83 9.00 -14.59
N HIS A 21 -5.91 8.74 -13.85
CA HIS A 21 -7.07 9.64 -13.78
C HIS A 21 -6.70 11.01 -13.21
N HIS A 22 -5.89 11.07 -12.15
CA HIS A 22 -5.40 12.34 -11.60
C HIS A 22 -4.55 13.11 -12.63
N ALA A 23 -3.59 12.44 -13.27
CA ALA A 23 -2.74 13.04 -14.30
C ALA A 23 -3.56 13.55 -15.50
N TYR A 24 -4.59 12.80 -15.90
CA TYR A 24 -5.55 13.22 -16.91
C TYR A 24 -6.29 14.49 -16.47
N LEU A 25 -6.81 14.54 -15.25
CA LEU A 25 -7.53 15.71 -14.73
C LEU A 25 -6.65 16.96 -14.67
N ILE A 26 -5.40 16.84 -14.24
CA ILE A 26 -4.45 17.95 -14.24
C ILE A 26 -4.20 18.46 -15.67
N ARG A 27 -3.97 17.54 -16.62
CA ARG A 27 -3.82 17.91 -18.04
C ARG A 27 -5.07 18.56 -18.62
N PHE A 28 -6.25 18.05 -18.27
CA PHE A 28 -7.52 18.60 -18.71
C PHE A 28 -7.74 20.02 -18.16
N ALA A 29 -7.41 20.24 -16.89
CA ALA A 29 -7.54 21.54 -16.23
C ALA A 29 -6.60 22.60 -16.83
N ASP A 30 -5.44 22.21 -17.36
CA ASP A 30 -4.48 23.11 -18.01
C ASP A 30 -4.84 23.46 -19.47
N GLN A 31 -5.85 22.81 -20.05
CA GLN A 31 -6.28 23.12 -21.42
C GLN A 31 -6.76 24.57 -21.55
N PRO A 32 -6.34 25.31 -22.60
CA PRO A 32 -6.65 26.73 -22.74
C PRO A 32 -8.16 27.03 -22.86
N SER A 33 -8.94 26.08 -23.38
CA SER A 33 -10.40 26.16 -23.45
C SER A 33 -11.09 25.97 -22.09
N VAL A 34 -10.46 25.25 -21.15
CA VAL A 34 -11.04 24.84 -19.86
C VAL A 34 -10.53 25.73 -18.72
N ARG A 35 -9.31 26.25 -18.84
CA ARG A 35 -8.61 27.02 -17.81
C ARG A 35 -9.40 28.23 -17.25
N PRO A 36 -10.16 29.02 -18.03
CA PRO A 36 -10.97 30.11 -17.46
C PRO A 36 -12.06 29.59 -16.53
N PHE A 37 -12.69 28.46 -16.87
CA PHE A 37 -13.72 27.83 -16.05
C PHE A 37 -13.15 27.23 -14.77
N VAL A 38 -11.99 26.58 -14.85
CA VAL A 38 -11.28 26.08 -13.67
C VAL A 38 -10.87 27.24 -12.77
N SER A 39 -10.34 28.32 -13.33
CA SER A 39 -9.96 29.50 -12.56
C SER A 39 -11.17 30.10 -11.84
N ALA A 40 -12.32 30.24 -12.52
CA ALA A 40 -13.56 30.67 -11.89
C ALA A 40 -14.03 29.70 -10.79
N LEU A 41 -13.98 28.39 -11.04
CA LEU A 41 -14.32 27.36 -10.05
C LEU A 41 -13.45 27.47 -8.79
N LEU A 42 -12.14 27.68 -8.94
CA LEU A 42 -11.19 27.81 -7.82
C LEU A 42 -11.43 29.07 -6.97
N THR A 43 -12.13 30.09 -7.49
CA THR A 43 -12.51 31.24 -6.65
C THR A 43 -13.66 30.92 -5.70
N LEU A 44 -14.40 29.84 -5.93
CA LEU A 44 -15.45 29.37 -5.01
C LEU A 44 -14.80 28.58 -3.86
N PRO A 45 -15.25 28.76 -2.60
CA PRO A 45 -14.69 28.06 -1.44
C PRO A 45 -14.65 26.53 -1.58
N HIS A 46 -15.65 25.95 -2.22
CA HIS A 46 -15.72 24.51 -2.46
C HIS A 46 -14.77 24.06 -3.58
N GLY A 47 -14.52 24.92 -4.57
CA GLY A 47 -13.61 24.61 -5.67
C GLY A 47 -12.15 24.59 -5.22
N SER A 48 -11.75 25.53 -4.38
CA SER A 48 -10.41 25.53 -3.78
C SER A 48 -10.20 24.36 -2.81
N ALA A 49 -11.20 24.03 -1.98
CA ALA A 49 -11.16 22.85 -1.12
C ALA A 49 -11.04 21.55 -1.93
N PHE A 50 -11.82 21.42 -3.00
CA PHE A 50 -11.76 20.28 -3.91
C PHE A 50 -10.38 20.13 -4.58
N ALA A 51 -9.79 21.23 -5.04
CA ALA A 51 -8.45 21.23 -5.60
C ALA A 51 -7.39 20.81 -4.56
N GLY A 52 -7.53 21.24 -3.31
CA GLY A 52 -6.67 20.80 -2.22
C GLY A 52 -6.72 19.30 -2.00
N VAL A 53 -7.91 18.69 -2.06
CA VAL A 53 -8.06 17.23 -1.99
C VAL A 53 -7.42 16.54 -3.19
N LEU A 54 -7.60 17.06 -4.40
CA LEU A 54 -6.99 16.49 -5.61
C LEU A 54 -5.46 16.49 -5.54
N ILE A 55 -4.85 17.57 -5.06
CA ILE A 55 -3.39 17.67 -4.91
C ILE A 55 -2.84 16.62 -3.96
N ALA A 56 -3.61 16.19 -2.95
CA ALA A 56 -3.17 15.17 -2.00
C ALA A 56 -3.26 13.72 -2.57
N VAL A 57 -3.92 13.50 -3.72
CA VAL A 57 -4.13 12.16 -4.26
C VAL A 57 -2.83 11.40 -4.57
N PRO A 58 -1.82 11.99 -5.24
CA PRO A 58 -0.56 11.31 -5.50
C PRO A 58 0.17 10.89 -4.22
N ASP A 59 0.27 11.80 -3.24
CA ASP A 59 0.92 11.54 -1.96
C ASP A 59 0.23 10.41 -1.19
N LEU A 60 -1.11 10.37 -1.23
CA LEU A 60 -1.89 9.28 -0.62
C LEU A 60 -1.66 7.94 -1.34
N CYS A 61 -1.52 7.94 -2.67
CA CYS A 61 -1.18 6.72 -3.41
C CYS A 61 0.21 6.21 -3.02
N ASP A 62 1.21 7.10 -2.95
CA ASP A 62 2.57 6.77 -2.52
C ASP A 62 2.58 6.19 -1.10
N GLU A 63 1.83 6.79 -0.17
CA GLU A 63 1.76 6.31 1.21
C GLU A 63 1.07 4.95 1.31
N ILE A 64 0.00 4.70 0.55
CA ILE A 64 -0.66 3.40 0.52
C ILE A 64 0.28 2.32 -0.02
N GLU A 65 1.02 2.62 -1.07
CA GLU A 65 2.02 1.71 -1.67
C GLU A 65 3.13 1.39 -0.68
N ARG A 66 3.71 2.43 -0.05
CA ARG A 66 4.72 2.28 1.01
C ARG A 66 4.23 1.45 2.18
N LEU A 67 2.99 1.68 2.64
CA LEU A 67 2.38 0.90 3.72
C LEU A 67 2.15 -0.56 3.31
N HIS A 68 1.76 -0.80 2.06
CA HIS A 68 1.56 -2.14 1.53
C HIS A 68 2.88 -2.92 1.48
N GLU A 69 3.95 -2.29 0.98
CA GLU A 69 5.30 -2.87 0.96
C GLU A 69 5.79 -3.16 2.38
N THR A 70 5.64 -2.18 3.29
CA THR A 70 6.02 -2.34 4.71
C THR A 70 5.28 -3.50 5.36
N LEU A 71 3.96 -3.60 5.14
CA LEU A 71 3.16 -4.69 5.69
C LEU A 71 3.54 -6.05 5.11
N THR A 72 3.88 -6.09 3.82
CA THR A 72 4.32 -7.32 3.14
C THR A 72 5.66 -7.80 3.69
N ALA A 73 6.62 -6.88 3.86
CA ALA A 73 7.92 -7.18 4.47
C ALA A 73 7.75 -7.70 5.91
N LEU A 74 6.97 -7.00 6.76
CA LEU A 74 6.75 -7.42 8.13
C LEU A 74 6.08 -8.79 8.25
N ARG A 75 5.14 -9.11 7.34
CA ARG A 75 4.50 -10.43 7.30
C ARG A 75 5.50 -11.52 6.89
N LEU A 76 6.41 -11.22 5.97
CA LEU A 76 7.47 -12.14 5.58
C LEU A 76 8.42 -12.41 6.76
N ASP A 77 8.92 -11.36 7.40
CA ASP A 77 9.80 -11.46 8.58
C ASP A 77 9.14 -12.28 9.70
N HIS A 78 7.85 -12.06 9.92
CA HIS A 78 7.08 -12.83 10.90
C HIS A 78 7.00 -14.32 10.53
N HIS A 79 6.72 -14.65 9.27
CA HIS A 79 6.67 -16.04 8.82
C HIS A 79 8.04 -16.72 8.92
N ASN A 80 9.12 -16.01 8.60
CA ASN A 80 10.47 -16.55 8.71
C ASN A 80 10.83 -16.82 10.18
N LEU A 81 10.51 -15.91 11.10
CA LEU A 81 10.71 -16.16 12.55
C LEU A 81 9.91 -17.36 13.06
N ILE A 82 8.66 -17.53 12.61
CA ILE A 82 7.88 -18.73 12.96
C ILE A 82 8.55 -19.99 12.41
N ALA A 83 9.08 -19.95 11.18
CA ALA A 83 9.81 -21.06 10.60
C ALA A 83 11.09 -21.38 11.39
N ALA A 84 11.87 -20.36 11.75
CA ALA A 84 13.07 -20.50 12.58
C ALA A 84 12.75 -21.09 13.96
N ALA A 85 11.69 -20.61 14.63
CA ALA A 85 11.25 -21.17 15.92
C ALA A 85 10.83 -22.65 15.80
N ARG A 86 10.15 -23.02 14.71
CA ARG A 86 9.81 -24.42 14.42
C ARG A 86 11.04 -25.27 14.16
N ALA A 87 12.02 -24.74 13.42
CA ALA A 87 13.29 -25.42 13.17
C ALA A 87 14.06 -25.65 14.47
N THR A 88 14.12 -24.65 15.36
CA THR A 88 14.71 -24.79 16.70
C THR A 88 14.06 -25.91 17.52
N LEU A 89 12.72 -26.01 17.53
CA LEU A 89 12.04 -27.08 18.28
C LEU A 89 12.31 -28.47 17.69
N ALA A 90 12.40 -28.58 16.37
CA ALA A 90 12.76 -29.84 15.71
C ALA A 90 14.21 -30.23 16.02
N ALA A 91 15.14 -29.28 15.92
CA ALA A 91 16.54 -29.48 16.22
C ALA A 91 16.79 -29.88 17.69
N ASP A 92 16.06 -29.27 18.63
CA ASP A 92 16.10 -29.66 20.05
C ASP A 92 15.59 -31.09 20.26
N HIS A 93 14.51 -31.48 19.58
CA HIS A 93 13.98 -32.85 19.62
C HIS A 93 14.97 -33.87 19.06
N ASP A 94 15.67 -33.52 17.98
CA ASP A 94 16.66 -34.37 17.31
C ASP A 94 18.03 -34.39 18.04
N GLY A 95 18.19 -33.57 19.09
CA GLY A 95 19.41 -33.50 19.90
C GLY A 95 20.56 -32.76 19.20
N GLU A 96 20.26 -31.83 18.29
CA GLU A 96 21.28 -30.96 17.71
C GLU A 96 22.01 -30.17 18.81
N PRO A 97 23.32 -29.91 18.65
CA PRO A 97 24.14 -29.29 19.69
C PRO A 97 23.82 -27.80 19.92
N ASP A 98 23.23 -27.12 18.94
CA ASP A 98 22.87 -25.70 19.04
C ASP A 98 21.54 -25.38 18.31
N PRO A 99 20.38 -25.83 18.85
CA PRO A 99 19.08 -25.59 18.23
C PRO A 99 18.68 -24.10 18.17
N LEU A 100 19.24 -23.27 19.06
CA LEU A 100 18.98 -21.83 19.10
C LEU A 100 19.69 -21.07 17.97
N TYR A 101 20.55 -21.75 17.20
CA TYR A 101 21.17 -21.18 16.01
C TYR A 101 20.14 -20.61 15.04
N TYR A 102 19.07 -21.35 14.70
CA TYR A 102 18.09 -20.93 13.69
C TYR A 102 17.39 -19.60 14.01
N VAL A 103 16.99 -19.39 15.28
CA VAL A 103 16.35 -18.12 15.69
C VAL A 103 17.35 -16.98 15.73
N ARG A 104 18.60 -17.22 16.17
CA ARG A 104 19.63 -16.18 16.17
C ARG A 104 19.99 -15.75 14.76
N ASP A 105 20.15 -16.71 13.85
CA ASP A 105 20.42 -16.48 12.43
C ASP A 105 19.31 -15.62 11.79
N GLU A 106 18.05 -15.98 12.00
CA GLU A 106 16.92 -15.20 11.48
C GLU A 106 16.86 -13.78 12.08
N LEU A 107 17.13 -13.63 13.38
CA LEU A 107 17.19 -12.30 14.02
C LEU A 107 18.34 -11.44 13.49
N SER A 108 19.50 -12.05 13.18
CA SER A 108 20.62 -11.35 12.54
C SER A 108 20.27 -10.95 11.10
N ALA A 109 19.66 -11.86 10.33
CA ALA A 109 19.20 -11.57 8.97
C ALA A 109 18.22 -10.38 8.93
N GLN A 110 17.25 -10.33 9.85
CA GLN A 110 16.28 -9.22 9.94
C GLN A 110 16.90 -7.90 10.40
N ARG A 111 18.00 -7.92 11.14
CA ARG A 111 18.76 -6.72 11.50
C ARG A 111 19.61 -6.18 10.34
N GLY A 112 19.70 -6.93 9.24
CA GLY A 112 20.63 -6.63 8.15
C GLY A 112 22.09 -6.90 8.55
N GLU A 113 22.32 -7.66 9.60
CA GLU A 113 23.64 -8.15 9.99
C GLU A 113 23.91 -9.40 9.16
N ALA A 114 24.83 -9.29 8.19
CA ALA A 114 25.26 -10.45 7.40
C ALA A 114 25.85 -11.54 8.33
N PRO A 115 25.70 -12.83 7.98
CA PRO A 115 26.20 -13.95 8.78
C PRO A 115 27.72 -13.96 8.94
#